data_AF-A0A0J0XTB6-F1
#
_entry.id   AF-A0A0J0XTB6-F1
#
_cell.length_a   1.000
_cell.length_b   1.000
_cell.length_c   1.000
_cell.angle_alpha   90.00
_cell.angle_beta   90.00
_cell.angle_gamma   90.00
#
_symmetry.space_group_name_H-M   'P 1'
#
loop_
_entity.id
_entity.type
_entity.pdbx_description
1 polymer ?
#
loop_
_entity_poly.entity_id
_entity_poly.type
_entity_poly.pdbx_seq_one_letter_code
_entity_poly.pdbx_strand_id
1 'polypeptide(L)'
;MRKGAGISGLSRHTATASSYASLSSSLSATQLAALETQLASFRDSLVSFTAAHRADIRADPAFRHQFQKMCAALGIDPLAGTGRPAWWASLGLGEWAAELALQVVDVCVSTREANGGVIEMGELIARVEAMRRGAPLTTAPTSMASAPAPARAGAGAGAGSAPSALLRPFKRASGDITPDDIRRALDLLAPLRAGYSVHVAGGVTFVRSVPRELDTDQSMLLVLAADSVPRGRLDAFDVAKAAGWSGSRAKTALDDAVMREGMGWVDEDGSVWLLAAVEFAD
;
A
#
# COMPACT_ATOMS: atom_id res chain seq x y z
N MET A 1 6.97 85.28 7.95
CA MET A 1 7.61 83.95 7.94
C MET A 1 6.56 82.90 7.61
N ARG A 2 6.51 82.43 6.35
CA ARG A 2 5.63 81.34 5.92
C ARG A 2 6.29 80.01 6.29
N LYS A 3 5.80 79.32 7.33
CA LYS A 3 6.20 77.94 7.62
C LYS A 3 4.94 77.07 7.65
N GLY A 4 4.95 75.97 6.90
CA GLY A 4 4.28 74.75 7.40
C GLY A 4 3.19 74.10 6.56
N ALA A 5 2.80 74.62 5.39
CA ALA A 5 1.72 73.99 4.61
C ALA A 5 2.04 72.56 4.11
N GLY A 6 3.32 72.14 4.08
CA GLY A 6 3.73 70.78 3.71
C GLY A 6 4.10 69.84 4.87
N ILE A 7 4.39 70.39 6.07
CA ILE A 7 4.89 69.59 7.21
C ILE A 7 3.73 68.95 7.98
N SER A 8 2.57 69.61 8.02
CA SER A 8 1.36 69.03 8.64
C SER A 8 0.81 67.84 7.85
N GLY A 9 0.91 67.87 6.51
CA GLY A 9 0.54 66.75 5.65
C GLY A 9 1.43 65.53 5.85
N LEU A 10 2.75 65.75 5.96
CA LEU A 10 3.71 64.67 6.23
C LEU A 10 3.53 64.10 7.65
N SER A 11 3.34 64.94 8.67
CA SER A 11 3.06 64.50 10.03
C SER A 11 1.73 63.74 10.15
N ARG A 12 0.72 64.13 9.36
CA ARG A 12 -0.56 63.41 9.28
C ARG A 12 -0.34 62.06 8.61
N HIS A 13 0.42 62.00 7.53
CA HIS A 13 0.74 60.75 6.85
C HIS A 13 1.54 59.79 7.72
N THR A 14 2.54 60.27 8.48
CA THR A 14 3.30 59.43 9.42
C THR A 14 2.43 58.95 10.58
N ALA A 15 1.61 59.83 11.16
CA ALA A 15 0.67 59.45 12.22
C ALA A 15 -0.35 58.41 11.73
N THR A 16 -0.93 58.61 10.55
CA THR A 16 -1.87 57.67 9.93
C THR A 16 -1.20 56.33 9.61
N ALA A 17 0.03 56.32 9.10
CA ALA A 17 0.79 55.09 8.86
C ALA A 17 1.08 54.31 10.15
N SER A 18 1.45 55.01 11.24
CA SER A 18 1.65 54.38 12.55
C SER A 18 0.35 53.81 13.13
N SER A 19 -0.78 54.51 12.97
CA SER A 19 -2.10 54.01 13.40
C SER A 19 -2.57 52.79 12.60
N TYR A 20 -2.32 52.75 11.28
CA TYR A 20 -2.63 51.57 10.48
C TYR A 20 -1.72 50.39 10.84
N ALA A 21 -0.44 50.63 11.12
CA ALA A 21 0.49 49.59 11.55
C ALA A 21 0.07 48.98 12.89
N SER A 22 -0.32 49.79 13.89
CA SER A 22 -0.78 49.29 15.18
C SER A 22 -2.11 48.53 15.07
N LEU A 23 -3.07 49.06 14.30
CA LEU A 23 -4.34 48.39 14.04
C LEU A 23 -4.11 47.05 13.36
N SER A 24 -3.27 46.99 12.32
CA SER A 24 -2.94 45.75 11.62
C SER A 24 -2.33 44.72 12.57
N SER A 25 -1.35 45.12 13.38
CA SER A 25 -0.74 44.22 14.38
C SER A 25 -1.77 43.71 15.39
N SER A 26 -2.67 44.58 15.87
CA SER A 26 -3.74 44.19 16.79
C SER A 26 -4.72 43.21 16.13
N LEU A 27 -5.13 43.47 14.89
CA LEU A 27 -6.06 42.61 14.15
C LEU A 27 -5.46 41.23 13.92
N SER A 28 -4.20 41.17 13.50
CA SER A 28 -3.46 39.91 13.34
C SER A 28 -3.32 39.17 14.67
N ALA A 29 -2.99 39.86 15.77
CA ALA A 29 -2.90 39.25 17.09
C ALA A 29 -4.24 38.68 17.56
N THR A 30 -5.36 39.39 17.34
CA THR A 30 -6.69 38.89 17.66
C THR A 30 -7.09 37.69 16.80
N GLN A 31 -6.77 37.72 15.49
CA GLN A 31 -7.03 36.59 14.60
C GLN A 31 -6.23 35.35 14.99
N LEU A 32 -4.94 35.51 15.35
CA LEU A 32 -4.11 34.41 15.82
C LEU A 32 -4.65 33.81 17.13
N ALA A 33 -5.00 34.65 18.11
CA ALA A 33 -5.57 34.18 19.37
C ALA A 33 -6.92 33.46 19.18
N ALA A 34 -7.76 33.95 18.26
CA ALA A 34 -9.01 33.30 17.90
C ALA A 34 -8.78 31.94 17.23
N LEU A 35 -7.83 31.86 16.28
CA LEU A 35 -7.46 30.61 15.61
C LEU A 35 -6.86 29.59 16.59
N GLU A 36 -5.99 30.02 17.51
CA GLU A 36 -5.44 29.14 18.56
C GLU A 36 -6.54 28.53 19.43
N THR A 37 -7.52 29.34 19.83
CA THR A 37 -8.67 28.88 20.62
C THR A 37 -9.54 27.89 19.82
N GLN A 38 -9.78 28.18 18.54
CA GLN A 38 -10.54 27.29 17.66
C GLN A 38 -9.81 25.96 17.44
N LEU A 39 -8.49 25.98 17.23
CA LEU A 39 -7.68 24.77 17.09
C LEU A 39 -7.63 23.95 18.38
N ALA A 40 -7.59 24.60 19.54
CA ALA A 40 -7.66 23.92 20.83
C ALA A 40 -9.01 23.22 21.03
N SER A 41 -10.13 23.92 20.79
CA SER A 41 -11.47 23.35 20.88
C SER A 41 -11.69 22.21 19.87
N PHE A 42 -11.18 22.37 18.65
CA PHE A 42 -11.23 21.33 17.62
C PHE A 42 -10.43 20.10 18.06
N ARG A 43 -9.21 20.29 18.57
CA ARG A 43 -8.40 19.20 19.13
C ARG A 43 -9.17 18.43 20.19
N ASP A 44 -9.74 19.12 21.17
CA ASP A 44 -10.38 18.47 22.31
C ASP A 44 -11.62 17.68 21.85
N SER A 45 -12.36 18.23 20.89
CA SER A 45 -13.48 17.54 20.23
C SER A 45 -13.03 16.27 19.50
N LEU A 46 -11.90 16.33 18.80
CA LEU A 46 -11.35 15.18 18.07
C LEU A 46 -10.83 14.10 19.04
N VAL A 47 -10.15 14.49 20.11
CA VAL A 47 -9.71 13.55 21.17
C VAL A 47 -10.93 12.88 21.82
N SER A 48 -11.98 13.63 22.13
CA SER A 48 -13.22 13.07 22.70
C SER A 48 -13.90 12.10 21.72
N PHE A 49 -14.03 12.50 20.45
CA PHE A 49 -14.65 11.68 19.41
C PHE A 49 -13.90 10.37 19.19
N THR A 50 -12.57 10.43 19.07
CA THR A 50 -11.73 9.25 18.88
C THR A 50 -11.72 8.33 20.09
N ALA A 51 -11.76 8.87 21.31
CA ALA A 51 -11.87 8.07 22.51
C ALA A 51 -13.20 7.30 22.55
N ALA A 52 -14.31 7.94 22.18
CA ALA A 52 -15.63 7.32 22.14
C ALA A 52 -15.74 6.25 21.04
N HIS A 53 -15.19 6.49 19.87
CA HIS A 53 -15.34 5.63 18.68
C HIS A 53 -14.11 4.77 18.36
N ARG A 54 -13.16 4.63 19.30
CA ARG A 54 -11.88 3.94 19.08
C ARG A 54 -12.03 2.48 18.64
N ALA A 55 -13.05 1.80 19.16
CA ALA A 55 -13.35 0.42 18.80
C ALA A 55 -13.94 0.34 17.40
N ASP A 56 -14.87 1.26 17.08
CA ASP A 56 -15.53 1.33 15.77
C ASP A 56 -14.54 1.64 14.65
N ILE A 57 -13.62 2.59 14.87
CA ILE A 57 -12.53 2.92 13.92
C ILE A 57 -11.64 1.70 13.66
N ARG A 58 -11.47 0.83 14.66
CA ARG A 58 -10.68 -0.40 14.52
C ARG A 58 -11.46 -1.53 13.86
N ALA A 59 -12.77 -1.63 14.08
CA ALA A 59 -13.59 -2.73 13.59
C ALA A 59 -14.12 -2.49 12.17
N ASP A 60 -14.50 -1.27 11.80
CA ASP A 60 -15.10 -0.96 10.50
C ASP A 60 -14.14 -0.17 9.59
N PRO A 61 -13.63 -0.77 8.50
CA PRO A 61 -12.71 -0.05 7.61
C PRO A 61 -13.34 1.02 6.74
N ALA A 62 -14.64 0.95 6.45
CA ALA A 62 -15.31 2.04 5.74
C ALA A 62 -15.33 3.29 6.61
N PHE A 63 -15.69 3.13 7.88
CA PHE A 63 -15.63 4.21 8.86
C PHE A 63 -14.19 4.70 9.09
N ARG A 64 -13.24 3.78 9.21
CA ARG A 64 -11.81 4.10 9.32
C ARG A 64 -11.33 4.97 8.16
N HIS A 65 -11.65 4.58 6.92
CA HIS A 65 -11.28 5.32 5.72
C HIS A 65 -11.91 6.72 5.67
N GLN A 66 -13.18 6.85 6.04
CA GLN A 66 -13.85 8.16 6.09
C GLN A 66 -13.22 9.08 7.13
N PHE A 67 -12.95 8.56 8.33
CA PHE A 67 -12.29 9.31 9.39
C PHE A 67 -10.89 9.80 8.95
N GLN A 68 -10.13 8.93 8.29
CA GLN A 68 -8.82 9.27 7.74
C GLN A 68 -8.90 10.34 6.64
N LYS A 69 -9.87 10.23 5.72
CA LYS A 69 -10.09 11.21 4.66
C LYS A 69 -10.40 12.60 5.23
N MET A 70 -11.20 12.65 6.29
CA MET A 70 -11.49 13.89 7.02
C MET A 70 -10.22 14.48 7.63
N CYS A 71 -9.43 13.68 8.34
CA CYS A 71 -8.18 14.16 8.94
C CYS A 71 -7.20 14.64 7.86
N ALA A 72 -7.06 13.90 6.76
CA ALA A 72 -6.14 14.23 5.66
C ALA A 72 -6.48 15.58 5.01
N ALA A 73 -7.77 15.92 4.88
CA ALA A 73 -8.21 17.23 4.38
C ALA A 73 -7.74 18.41 5.24
N LEU A 74 -7.45 18.15 6.52
CA LEU A 74 -6.92 19.12 7.48
C LEU A 74 -5.38 19.05 7.60
N GLY A 75 -4.71 18.23 6.80
CA GLY A 75 -3.28 17.93 6.93
C GLY A 75 -2.93 17.06 8.14
N ILE A 76 -3.94 16.48 8.79
CA ILE A 76 -3.80 15.64 9.96
C ILE A 76 -3.83 14.18 9.51
N ASP A 77 -2.83 13.40 9.86
CA ASP A 77 -2.89 11.95 9.75
C ASP A 77 -2.77 11.41 11.18
N PRO A 78 -3.90 10.95 11.77
CA PRO A 78 -3.92 10.42 13.12
C PRO A 78 -3.28 9.01 13.21
N LEU A 79 -2.88 8.45 12.07
CA LEU A 79 -2.31 7.11 11.92
C LEU A 79 -0.87 7.11 11.39
N ALA A 80 -0.38 8.21 10.82
CA ALA A 80 1.03 8.35 10.45
C ALA A 80 1.92 8.39 11.70
N GLY A 81 2.94 7.54 11.70
CA GLY A 81 3.95 7.48 12.74
C GLY A 81 5.03 8.54 12.59
N THR A 82 5.91 8.56 13.60
CA THR A 82 7.12 9.37 13.80
C THR A 82 7.24 10.67 12.99
N GLY A 83 6.95 11.80 13.65
CA GLY A 83 7.13 13.14 13.07
C GLY A 83 6.01 14.15 13.38
N ARG A 84 5.03 13.79 14.21
CA ARG A 84 3.84 14.61 14.51
C ARG A 84 3.81 15.13 15.96
N PRO A 85 3.01 16.18 16.24
CA PRO A 85 2.80 16.66 17.61
C PRO A 85 2.39 15.53 18.55
N ALA A 86 3.06 15.43 19.70
CA ALA A 86 2.94 14.32 20.65
C ALA A 86 1.49 14.04 21.12
N TRP A 87 0.60 15.03 21.07
CA TRP A 87 -0.80 14.85 21.43
C TRP A 87 -1.60 14.03 20.40
N TRP A 88 -1.18 13.96 19.14
CA TRP A 88 -1.82 13.06 18.17
C TRP A 88 -1.49 11.59 18.45
N ALA A 89 -0.30 11.33 19.02
CA ALA A 89 0.07 9.99 19.47
C ALA A 89 -0.83 9.50 20.61
N SER A 90 -1.39 10.40 21.43
CA SER A 90 -2.31 10.03 22.52
C SER A 90 -3.70 9.62 22.04
N LEU A 91 -4.01 9.73 20.74
CA LEU A 91 -5.21 9.11 20.16
C LEU A 91 -5.09 7.58 20.12
N GLY A 92 -3.88 7.04 20.28
CA GLY A 92 -3.55 5.61 20.29
C GLY A 92 -3.79 4.91 18.95
N LEU A 93 -4.23 5.62 17.91
CA LEU A 93 -4.59 5.04 16.62
C LEU A 93 -3.34 4.48 15.89
N GLY A 94 -2.15 5.03 16.17
CA GLY A 94 -0.87 4.52 15.67
C GLY A 94 -0.47 3.13 16.19
N GLU A 95 -1.03 2.66 17.30
CA GLU A 95 -0.73 1.33 17.85
C GLU A 95 -1.21 0.21 16.91
N TRP A 96 -2.43 0.34 16.38
CA TRP A 96 -2.99 -0.61 15.41
C TRP A 96 -2.21 -0.60 14.09
N ALA A 97 -1.82 0.59 13.62
CA ALA A 97 -1.04 0.73 12.39
C ALA A 97 0.38 0.16 12.55
N ALA A 98 1.00 0.34 13.71
CA ALA A 98 2.28 -0.28 14.04
C ALA A 98 2.17 -1.81 14.14
N GLU A 99 1.11 -2.32 14.78
CA GLU A 99 0.82 -3.77 14.81
C GLU A 99 0.64 -4.33 13.39
N LEU A 100 -0.13 -3.64 12.54
CA LEU A 100 -0.28 -4.02 11.13
C LEU A 100 1.07 -3.99 10.39
N ALA A 101 1.92 -3.00 10.66
CA ALA A 101 3.25 -2.91 10.05
C ALA A 101 4.13 -4.12 10.43
N LEU A 102 4.13 -4.54 11.69
CA LEU A 102 4.83 -5.75 12.15
C LEU A 102 4.32 -7.00 11.43
N GLN A 103 3.01 -7.12 11.25
CA GLN A 103 2.40 -8.25 10.55
C GLN A 103 2.73 -8.27 9.05
N VAL A 104 2.77 -7.10 8.41
CA VAL A 104 3.22 -6.96 7.02
C VAL A 104 4.68 -7.38 6.88
N VAL A 105 5.54 -6.97 7.82
CA VAL A 105 6.95 -7.41 7.86
C VAL A 105 7.05 -8.93 7.97
N ASP A 106 6.28 -9.57 8.85
CA ASP A 106 6.30 -11.02 9.04
C ASP A 106 5.90 -11.79 7.77
N VAL A 107 4.83 -11.35 7.09
CA VAL A 107 4.44 -11.91 5.79
C VAL A 107 5.53 -11.67 4.74
N CYS A 108 6.08 -10.45 4.66
CA CYS A 108 7.14 -10.13 3.70
C CYS A 108 8.44 -10.92 3.93
N VAL A 109 8.78 -11.25 5.18
CA VAL A 109 9.96 -12.05 5.52
C VAL A 109 9.70 -13.53 5.24
N SER A 110 8.57 -14.08 5.68
CA SER A 110 8.22 -15.49 5.51
C SER A 110 8.03 -15.90 4.04
N THR A 111 7.65 -14.96 3.17
CA THR A 111 7.42 -15.23 1.74
C THR A 111 8.62 -14.93 0.85
N ARG A 112 9.66 -14.28 1.39
CA ARG A 112 10.79 -13.75 0.63
C ARG A 112 11.54 -14.80 -0.19
N GLU A 113 11.75 -15.98 0.37
CA GLU A 113 12.47 -17.06 -0.33
C GLU A 113 11.65 -17.65 -1.48
N ALA A 114 10.32 -17.58 -1.40
CA ALA A 114 9.44 -18.08 -2.44
C ALA A 114 9.26 -17.07 -3.58
N ASN A 115 9.08 -15.78 -3.28
CA ASN A 115 8.68 -14.76 -4.26
C ASN A 115 9.74 -13.71 -4.60
N GLY A 116 10.97 -13.86 -4.08
CA GLY A 116 12.05 -12.88 -4.31
C GLY A 116 11.86 -11.56 -3.58
N GLY A 117 10.89 -11.47 -2.66
CA GLY A 117 10.55 -10.25 -1.93
C GLY A 117 9.62 -9.30 -2.69
N VAL A 118 8.84 -9.81 -3.64
CA VAL A 118 7.76 -9.09 -4.32
C VAL A 118 6.44 -9.84 -4.14
N ILE A 119 5.41 -9.15 -3.65
CA ILE A 119 4.10 -9.74 -3.38
C ILE A 119 2.98 -8.82 -3.88
N GLU A 120 1.93 -9.38 -4.48
CA GLU A 120 0.75 -8.61 -4.85
C GLU A 120 0.02 -8.08 -3.59
N MET A 121 -0.50 -6.86 -3.64
CA MET A 121 -1.21 -6.22 -2.53
C MET A 121 -2.43 -7.04 -2.05
N GLY A 122 -3.18 -7.64 -2.98
CA GLY A 122 -4.32 -8.50 -2.65
C GLY A 122 -3.90 -9.74 -1.86
N GLU A 123 -2.83 -10.40 -2.30
CA GLU A 123 -2.26 -11.57 -1.65
C GLU A 123 -1.66 -11.23 -0.27
N LEU A 124 -0.98 -10.09 -0.15
CA LEU A 124 -0.47 -9.59 1.12
C LEU A 124 -1.60 -9.38 2.13
N ILE A 125 -2.70 -8.73 1.72
CA ILE A 125 -3.87 -8.54 2.58
C ILE A 125 -4.47 -9.89 2.99
N ALA A 126 -4.63 -10.82 2.04
CA ALA A 126 -5.18 -12.15 2.30
C ALA A 126 -4.34 -12.92 3.33
N ARG A 127 -3.01 -12.91 3.20
CA ARG A 127 -2.08 -13.56 4.15
C ARG A 127 -2.10 -12.92 5.53
N VAL A 128 -2.12 -11.60 5.62
CA VAL A 128 -2.21 -10.89 6.91
C VAL A 128 -3.55 -11.20 7.59
N GLU A 129 -4.65 -11.19 6.85
CA GLU A 129 -5.96 -11.56 7.40
C GLU A 129 -6.01 -13.03 7.85
N ALA A 130 -5.40 -13.95 7.08
CA ALA A 130 -5.30 -15.36 7.45
C ALA A 130 -4.53 -15.55 8.77
N MET A 131 -3.40 -14.85 8.92
CA MET A 131 -2.60 -14.85 10.14
C MET A 131 -3.39 -14.33 11.35
N ARG A 132 -4.18 -13.25 11.19
CA ARG A 132 -5.04 -12.69 12.26
C ARG A 132 -6.19 -13.61 12.65
N ARG A 133 -6.74 -14.38 11.70
CA ARG A 133 -7.83 -15.35 11.96
C ARG A 133 -7.33 -16.63 12.65
N GLY A 134 -6.01 -16.77 12.88
CA GLY A 134 -5.42 -17.98 13.47
C GLY A 134 -5.50 -19.19 12.56
N ALA A 135 -5.66 -18.99 11.25
CA ALA A 135 -5.58 -20.09 10.30
C ALA A 135 -4.11 -20.56 10.24
N PRO A 136 -3.83 -21.86 10.44
CA PRO A 136 -2.46 -22.35 10.34
C PRO A 136 -1.96 -22.09 8.92
N LEU A 137 -0.84 -21.39 8.80
CA LEU A 137 -0.03 -21.39 7.59
C LEU A 137 0.38 -22.84 7.35
N THR A 138 -0.33 -23.55 6.46
CA THR A 138 0.11 -24.86 6.02
C THR A 138 1.44 -24.68 5.29
N THR A 139 2.52 -24.96 6.00
CA THR A 139 3.84 -25.15 5.42
C THR A 139 3.71 -26.19 4.32
N ALA A 140 4.18 -25.87 3.12
CA ALA A 140 4.18 -26.77 1.98
C ALA A 140 4.74 -28.17 2.35
N PRO A 141 4.25 -29.25 1.73
CA PRO A 141 4.84 -30.56 1.90
C PRO A 141 6.23 -30.58 1.23
N THR A 142 7.27 -30.51 2.05
CA THR A 142 8.58 -31.07 1.70
C THR A 142 8.42 -32.58 1.53
N SER A 143 8.24 -33.04 0.29
CA SER A 143 8.61 -34.41 -0.11
C SER A 143 8.70 -34.48 -1.63
N MET A 144 9.91 -34.30 -2.15
CA MET A 144 10.30 -34.99 -3.37
C MET A 144 10.51 -36.47 -3.03
N ALA A 145 9.66 -37.35 -3.52
CA ALA A 145 10.01 -38.74 -3.80
C ALA A 145 9.04 -39.38 -4.81
N SER A 146 9.59 -39.72 -5.97
CA SER A 146 9.20 -40.79 -6.90
C SER A 146 7.81 -40.77 -7.54
N ALA A 147 7.82 -40.56 -8.86
CA ALA A 147 6.82 -41.06 -9.79
C ALA A 147 6.54 -42.56 -9.59
N PRO A 148 5.33 -43.02 -9.97
CA PRO A 148 5.31 -43.96 -11.10
C PRO A 148 4.23 -43.63 -12.16
N ALA A 149 4.55 -44.04 -13.38
CA ALA A 149 3.82 -43.86 -14.64
C ALA A 149 2.33 -44.30 -14.62
N PRO A 150 1.46 -43.75 -15.50
CA PRO A 150 0.09 -44.20 -15.62
C PRO A 150 -0.02 -45.45 -16.51
N ALA A 151 -0.58 -46.52 -15.93
CA ALA A 151 -1.09 -47.68 -16.67
C ALA A 151 -2.52 -47.41 -17.20
N ARG A 152 -2.77 -47.89 -18.42
CA ARG A 152 -4.03 -47.82 -19.18
C ARG A 152 -5.21 -48.51 -18.47
N ALA A 153 -6.40 -47.96 -18.71
CA ALA A 153 -7.63 -48.60 -19.23
C ALA A 153 -8.89 -48.35 -18.39
N GLY A 154 -9.98 -47.94 -19.07
CA GLY A 154 -11.35 -48.03 -18.54
C GLY A 154 -12.30 -46.97 -19.08
N ALA A 155 -12.98 -47.27 -20.19
CA ALA A 155 -14.03 -46.44 -20.79
C ALA A 155 -15.33 -46.48 -19.97
N GLY A 156 -16.08 -45.38 -19.99
CA GLY A 156 -17.46 -45.29 -19.48
C GLY A 156 -18.11 -43.96 -19.86
N ALA A 157 -18.90 -43.98 -20.93
CA ALA A 157 -19.67 -42.85 -21.44
C ALA A 157 -20.91 -42.55 -20.55
N GLY A 158 -21.22 -41.28 -20.36
CA GLY A 158 -22.46 -40.81 -19.74
C GLY A 158 -22.69 -39.34 -20.03
N ALA A 159 -23.54 -39.06 -21.02
CA ALA A 159 -23.98 -37.72 -21.38
C ALA A 159 -24.86 -37.11 -20.27
N GLY A 160 -24.61 -35.85 -19.91
CA GLY A 160 -25.43 -35.12 -18.95
C GLY A 160 -24.98 -33.67 -18.85
N SER A 161 -25.71 -32.80 -19.58
CA SER A 161 -25.99 -31.39 -19.27
C SER A 161 -25.01 -30.64 -18.36
N ALA A 162 -24.32 -29.66 -18.95
CA ALA A 162 -23.60 -28.62 -18.22
C ALA A 162 -24.48 -27.97 -17.12
N PRO A 163 -23.95 -27.75 -15.91
CA PRO A 163 -24.35 -26.61 -15.11
C PRO A 163 -23.35 -25.48 -15.36
N SER A 164 -23.84 -24.43 -16.04
CA SER A 164 -23.34 -23.06 -15.87
C SER A 164 -23.47 -22.68 -14.39
N ALA A 165 -22.43 -22.94 -13.62
CA ALA A 165 -22.17 -22.43 -12.29
C ALA A 165 -20.70 -22.79 -12.04
N LEU A 166 -19.75 -21.89 -11.93
CA LEU A 166 -19.51 -21.12 -10.72
C LEU A 166 -18.45 -20.04 -11.02
N LEU A 167 -18.77 -19.03 -11.82
CA LEU A 167 -18.22 -17.70 -11.56
C LEU A 167 -18.90 -17.21 -10.28
N ARG A 168 -18.42 -17.69 -9.12
CA ARG A 168 -18.73 -17.03 -7.86
C ARG A 168 -17.95 -15.72 -7.91
N PRO A 169 -18.59 -14.54 -7.93
CA PRO A 169 -17.85 -13.32 -7.65
C PRO A 169 -17.19 -13.53 -6.30
N PHE A 170 -15.87 -13.30 -6.23
CA PHE A 170 -15.14 -13.32 -4.97
C PHE A 170 -15.96 -12.56 -3.94
N LYS A 171 -16.48 -13.30 -2.96
CA LYS A 171 -17.03 -12.69 -1.77
C LYS A 171 -15.82 -12.01 -1.14
N ARG A 172 -15.73 -10.68 -1.31
CA ARG A 172 -14.84 -9.83 -0.51
C ARG A 172 -14.93 -10.38 0.90
N ALA A 173 -13.86 -11.02 1.36
CA ALA A 173 -13.75 -11.34 2.77
C ALA A 173 -13.99 -10.00 3.49
N SER A 174 -14.81 -10.02 4.52
CA SER A 174 -14.76 -8.98 5.55
C SER A 174 -13.28 -8.86 5.95
N GLY A 175 -12.48 -7.95 5.40
CA GLY A 175 -12.81 -6.56 5.07
C GLY A 175 -12.46 -5.70 6.26
N ASP A 176 -11.39 -6.07 6.97
CA ASP A 176 -10.83 -5.42 8.18
C ASP A 176 -9.59 -4.58 7.83
N ILE A 177 -8.93 -4.89 6.71
CA ILE A 177 -7.68 -4.26 6.23
C ILE A 177 -7.89 -3.79 4.80
N THR A 178 -7.62 -2.51 4.56
CA THR A 178 -7.68 -1.89 3.22
C THR A 178 -6.29 -1.73 2.61
N PRO A 179 -6.16 -1.61 1.28
CA PRO A 179 -4.87 -1.28 0.63
C PRO A 179 -4.24 0.01 1.16
N ASP A 180 -5.05 1.00 1.57
CA ASP A 180 -4.58 2.23 2.19
C ASP A 180 -3.99 2.00 3.59
N ASP A 181 -4.51 1.02 4.33
CA ASP A 181 -3.93 0.61 5.61
C ASP A 181 -2.55 -0.01 5.43
N ILE A 182 -2.36 -0.85 4.41
CA ILE A 182 -1.05 -1.41 4.07
C ILE A 182 -0.07 -0.32 3.65
N ARG A 183 -0.48 0.61 2.77
CA ARG A 183 0.39 1.73 2.33
C ARG A 183 0.93 2.52 3.53
N ARG A 184 0.06 2.86 4.49
CA ARG A 184 0.49 3.53 5.72
C ARG A 184 1.38 2.68 6.60
N ALA A 185 1.07 1.39 6.72
CA ALA A 185 1.91 0.47 7.45
C ALA A 185 3.33 0.42 6.87
N LEU A 186 3.48 0.52 5.54
CA LEU A 186 4.78 0.63 4.88
C LEU A 186 5.43 2.00 5.11
N ASP A 187 4.67 3.10 5.12
CA ASP A 187 5.19 4.44 5.44
C ASP A 187 5.76 4.49 6.87
N LEU A 188 5.15 3.77 7.82
CA LEU A 188 5.69 3.61 9.19
C LEU A 188 7.05 2.92 9.22
N LEU A 189 7.33 2.04 8.26
CA LEU A 189 8.59 1.31 8.15
C LEU A 189 9.66 2.10 7.39
N ALA A 190 9.31 3.20 6.70
CA ALA A 190 10.24 4.00 5.92
C ALA A 190 11.48 4.49 6.70
N PRO A 191 11.37 4.94 7.97
CA PRO A 191 12.54 5.35 8.78
C PRO A 191 13.56 4.23 9.01
N LEU A 192 13.13 2.97 8.97
CA LEU A 192 14.02 1.81 9.15
C LEU A 192 14.89 1.55 7.92
N ARG A 193 14.59 2.19 6.78
CA ARG A 193 15.29 1.99 5.49
C ARG A 193 15.40 0.51 5.10
N ALA A 194 14.39 -0.28 5.45
CA ALA A 194 14.37 -1.72 5.21
C ALA A 194 14.05 -2.11 3.75
N GLY A 195 13.83 -1.14 2.86
CA GLY A 195 13.62 -1.38 1.44
C GLY A 195 12.18 -1.70 1.04
N TYR A 196 11.22 -1.33 1.89
CA TYR A 196 9.80 -1.47 1.55
C TYR A 196 9.37 -0.40 0.53
N SER A 197 8.80 -0.83 -0.59
CA SER A 197 8.28 0.07 -1.62
C SER A 197 7.01 -0.48 -2.26
N VAL A 198 6.14 0.42 -2.72
CA VAL A 198 4.92 0.07 -3.45
C VAL A 198 5.13 0.40 -4.92
N HIS A 199 4.91 -0.58 -5.79
CA HIS A 199 5.01 -0.46 -7.24
C HIS A 199 3.65 -0.77 -7.87
N VAL A 200 3.27 -0.02 -8.91
CA VAL A 200 2.04 -0.29 -9.66
C VAL A 200 2.44 -0.71 -11.08
N ALA A 201 2.00 -1.90 -11.49
CA ALA A 201 2.29 -2.47 -12.79
C ALA A 201 1.01 -3.09 -13.35
N GLY A 202 0.56 -2.66 -14.53
CA GLY A 202 -0.62 -3.24 -15.19
C GLY A 202 -1.94 -3.01 -14.44
N GLY A 203 -2.02 -1.96 -13.63
CA GLY A 203 -3.17 -1.72 -12.74
C GLY A 203 -3.17 -2.56 -11.46
N VAL A 204 -2.24 -3.51 -11.33
CA VAL A 204 -2.00 -4.29 -10.12
C VAL A 204 -0.97 -3.58 -9.23
N THR A 205 -1.21 -3.58 -7.92
CA THR A 205 -0.27 -3.01 -6.95
C THR A 205 0.56 -4.12 -6.33
N PHE A 206 1.88 -3.99 -6.39
CA PHE A 206 2.85 -4.90 -5.79
C PHE A 206 3.58 -4.19 -4.64
N VAL A 207 3.88 -4.94 -3.59
CA VAL A 207 4.71 -4.52 -2.47
C VAL A 207 6.05 -5.25 -2.56
N ARG A 208 7.13 -4.48 -2.49
CA ARG A 208 8.50 -5.01 -2.43
C ARG A 208 9.04 -4.87 -1.02
N SER A 209 9.78 -5.86 -0.54
CA SER A 209 10.38 -5.90 0.80
C SER A 209 11.91 -5.91 0.82
N VAL A 210 12.54 -5.70 -0.33
CA VAL A 210 13.99 -5.79 -0.53
C VAL A 210 14.52 -4.46 -1.10
N PRO A 211 15.63 -3.90 -0.59
CA PRO A 211 16.14 -2.55 -0.92
C PRO A 211 16.75 -2.39 -2.33
N ARG A 212 16.33 -3.21 -3.30
CA ARG A 212 16.72 -3.03 -4.71
C ARG A 212 15.61 -2.28 -5.46
N GLU A 213 15.97 -1.54 -6.51
CA GLU A 213 15.00 -0.90 -7.39
C GLU A 213 14.47 -1.89 -8.42
N LEU A 214 13.21 -1.74 -8.81
CA LEU A 214 12.58 -2.59 -9.82
C LEU A 214 12.93 -2.00 -11.18
N ASP A 215 13.60 -2.77 -12.03
CA ASP A 215 13.97 -2.29 -13.36
C ASP A 215 12.73 -2.16 -14.27
N THR A 216 12.86 -1.41 -15.36
CA THR A 216 11.82 -1.24 -16.39
C THR A 216 11.42 -2.59 -16.97
N ASP A 217 12.39 -3.47 -17.20
CA ASP A 217 12.15 -4.79 -17.76
C ASP A 217 11.38 -5.68 -16.77
N GLN A 218 11.76 -5.63 -15.49
CA GLN A 218 11.08 -6.37 -14.42
C GLN A 218 9.64 -5.87 -14.22
N SER A 219 9.42 -4.55 -14.30
CA SER A 219 8.09 -3.95 -14.23
C SER A 219 7.20 -4.41 -15.39
N MET A 220 7.74 -4.49 -16.59
CA MET A 220 7.02 -4.99 -17.77
C MET A 220 6.71 -6.49 -17.65
N LEU A 221 7.64 -7.29 -17.14
CA LEU A 221 7.40 -8.71 -16.88
C LEU A 221 6.26 -8.92 -15.87
N LEU A 222 6.18 -8.11 -14.80
CA LEU A 222 5.05 -8.16 -13.85
C LEU A 222 3.72 -7.80 -14.51
N VAL A 223 3.68 -6.80 -15.39
CA VAL A 223 2.48 -6.44 -16.17
C VAL A 223 2.03 -7.64 -17.00
N LEU A 224 2.96 -8.21 -17.79
CA LEU A 224 2.65 -9.32 -18.68
C LEU A 224 2.24 -10.58 -17.91
N ALA A 225 2.83 -10.82 -16.74
CA ALA A 225 2.50 -11.96 -15.89
C ALA A 225 1.12 -11.79 -15.23
N ALA A 226 0.71 -10.56 -14.91
CA ALA A 226 -0.63 -10.29 -14.39
C ALA A 226 -1.74 -10.53 -15.45
N ASP A 227 -1.41 -10.30 -16.72
CA ASP A 227 -2.33 -10.45 -17.87
C ASP A 227 -2.23 -11.83 -18.57
N SER A 228 -1.25 -12.67 -18.21
CA SER A 228 -1.04 -13.97 -18.86
C SER A 228 -2.08 -15.03 -18.44
N VAL A 229 -2.25 -16.04 -19.30
CA VAL A 229 -3.14 -17.18 -19.05
C VAL A 229 -2.36 -18.47 -19.29
N PRO A 230 -2.03 -19.25 -18.25
CA PRO A 230 -2.32 -19.03 -16.82
C PRO A 230 -1.52 -17.86 -16.20
N ARG A 231 -2.14 -17.15 -15.25
CA ARG A 231 -1.57 -15.96 -14.59
C ARG A 231 -0.24 -16.31 -13.92
N GLY A 232 0.75 -15.46 -14.12
CA GLY A 232 2.10 -15.65 -13.59
C GLY A 232 3.04 -16.45 -14.50
N ARG A 233 2.53 -17.19 -15.51
CA ARG A 233 3.38 -17.90 -16.47
C ARG A 233 3.78 -16.99 -17.64
N LEU A 234 5.06 -16.98 -17.97
CA LEU A 234 5.64 -16.21 -19.06
C LEU A 234 6.53 -17.09 -19.94
N ASP A 235 6.43 -16.90 -21.26
CA ASP A 235 7.36 -17.47 -22.22
C ASP A 235 8.19 -16.36 -22.89
N ALA A 236 9.44 -16.65 -23.23
CA ALA A 236 10.36 -15.68 -23.82
C ALA A 236 9.85 -15.16 -25.17
N PHE A 237 9.18 -16.01 -25.95
CA PHE A 237 8.60 -15.61 -27.24
C PHE A 237 7.42 -14.65 -27.07
N ASP A 238 6.50 -14.98 -26.16
CA ASP A 238 5.32 -14.16 -25.88
C ASP A 238 5.71 -12.81 -25.26
N VAL A 239 6.69 -12.81 -24.35
CA VAL A 239 7.25 -11.58 -23.77
C VAL A 239 7.90 -10.72 -24.85
N ALA A 240 8.73 -11.31 -25.73
CA ALA A 240 9.37 -10.57 -26.81
C ALA A 240 8.34 -9.91 -27.73
N LYS A 241 7.27 -10.64 -28.08
CA LYS A 241 6.19 -10.15 -28.93
C LYS A 241 5.37 -9.06 -28.25
N ALA A 242 4.97 -9.25 -27.00
CA ALA A 242 4.10 -8.33 -26.28
C ALA A 242 4.83 -7.04 -25.85
N ALA A 243 6.11 -7.13 -25.47
CA ALA A 243 6.92 -5.98 -25.08
C ALA A 243 7.66 -5.30 -26.24
N GLY A 244 7.63 -5.89 -27.45
CA GLY A 244 8.39 -5.42 -28.60
C GLY A 244 9.91 -5.53 -28.41
N TRP A 245 10.36 -6.54 -27.66
CA TRP A 245 11.77 -6.76 -27.33
C TRP A 245 12.44 -7.73 -28.31
N SER A 246 13.77 -7.69 -28.37
CA SER A 246 14.52 -8.78 -29.01
C SER A 246 14.37 -10.06 -28.20
N GLY A 247 14.35 -11.22 -28.86
CA GLY A 247 14.30 -12.52 -28.17
C GLY A 247 15.45 -12.71 -27.17
N SER A 248 16.63 -12.16 -27.47
CA SER A 248 17.77 -12.16 -26.54
C SER A 248 17.49 -11.36 -25.27
N ARG A 249 16.90 -10.16 -25.39
CA ARG A 249 16.56 -9.32 -24.23
C ARG A 249 15.47 -9.96 -23.39
N ALA A 250 14.42 -10.53 -24.01
CA ALA A 250 13.36 -11.23 -23.30
C ALA A 250 13.91 -12.41 -22.49
N LYS A 251 14.78 -13.22 -23.09
CA LYS A 251 15.44 -14.33 -22.41
C LYS A 251 16.34 -13.85 -21.25
N THR A 252 17.20 -12.86 -21.49
CA THR A 252 18.05 -12.29 -20.43
C THR A 252 17.23 -11.67 -19.29
N ALA A 253 16.14 -10.97 -19.59
CA ALA A 253 15.28 -10.37 -18.59
C ALA A 253 14.57 -11.44 -17.73
N LEU A 254 14.13 -12.54 -18.34
CA LEU A 254 13.55 -13.68 -17.62
C LEU A 254 14.61 -14.42 -16.77
N ASP A 255 15.79 -14.68 -17.33
CA ASP A 255 16.90 -15.31 -16.61
C ASP A 255 17.34 -14.44 -15.42
N ASP A 256 17.43 -13.11 -15.59
CA ASP A 256 17.74 -12.17 -14.51
C ASP A 256 16.64 -12.13 -13.44
N ALA A 257 15.36 -12.17 -13.84
CA ALA A 257 14.25 -12.19 -12.90
C ALA A 257 14.27 -13.44 -12.00
N VAL A 258 14.67 -14.59 -12.55
CA VAL A 258 14.78 -15.86 -11.80
C VAL A 258 16.08 -15.92 -11.01
N MET A 259 17.23 -15.82 -11.68
CA MET A 259 18.53 -16.14 -11.08
C MET A 259 19.08 -15.02 -10.21
N ARG A 260 18.87 -13.76 -10.61
CA ARG A 260 19.46 -12.60 -9.91
C ARG A 260 18.54 -12.06 -8.83
N GLU A 261 17.23 -12.10 -9.07
CA GLU A 261 16.23 -11.50 -8.18
C GLU A 261 15.37 -12.54 -7.43
N GLY A 262 15.36 -13.81 -7.86
CA GLY A 262 14.57 -14.86 -7.20
C GLY A 262 13.05 -14.68 -7.32
N MET A 263 12.58 -13.89 -8.28
CA MET A 263 11.16 -13.55 -8.42
C MET A 263 10.33 -14.62 -9.13
N GLY A 264 10.99 -15.62 -9.72
CA GLY A 264 10.33 -16.64 -10.52
C GLY A 264 11.08 -17.96 -10.57
N TRP A 265 10.37 -19.00 -10.99
CA TRP A 265 10.89 -20.36 -11.14
C TRP A 265 10.84 -20.76 -12.62
N VAL A 266 11.81 -21.56 -13.07
CA VAL A 266 11.84 -22.10 -14.43
C VAL A 266 11.11 -23.44 -14.43
N ASP A 267 10.20 -23.61 -15.38
CA ASP A 267 9.45 -24.85 -15.62
C ASP A 267 10.21 -25.77 -16.61
N GLU A 268 9.84 -27.05 -16.68
CA GLU A 268 10.53 -28.05 -17.51
C GLU A 268 10.45 -27.74 -19.01
N ASP A 269 9.41 -27.02 -19.43
CA ASP A 269 9.20 -26.59 -20.81
C ASP A 269 9.99 -25.31 -21.17
N GLY A 270 10.74 -24.75 -20.22
CA GLY A 270 11.51 -23.53 -20.38
C GLY A 270 10.72 -22.24 -20.17
N SER A 271 9.43 -22.33 -19.80
CA SER A 271 8.64 -21.18 -19.37
C SER A 271 9.03 -20.75 -17.95
N VAL A 272 8.76 -19.49 -17.60
CA VAL A 272 9.09 -18.92 -16.30
C VAL A 272 7.80 -18.53 -15.57
N TRP A 273 7.71 -18.93 -14.31
CA TRP A 273 6.61 -18.59 -13.42
C TRP A 273 7.04 -17.49 -12.45
N LEU A 274 6.44 -16.30 -12.54
CA LEU A 274 6.68 -15.20 -11.60
C LEU A 274 5.74 -15.32 -10.40
N LEU A 275 6.24 -15.81 -9.26
CA LEU A 275 5.43 -16.07 -8.06
C LEU A 275 4.71 -14.85 -7.51
N ALA A 276 5.21 -13.64 -7.78
CA ALA A 276 4.54 -12.40 -7.42
C ALA A 276 3.15 -12.23 -8.08
N ALA A 277 2.90 -12.90 -9.21
CA ALA A 277 1.66 -12.84 -9.98
C ALA A 277 0.93 -14.21 -10.08
N VAL A 278 1.49 -15.28 -9.51
CA VAL A 278 0.87 -16.61 -9.51
C VAL A 278 -0.24 -16.68 -8.46
N GLU A 279 -1.41 -17.15 -8.86
CA GLU A 279 -2.44 -17.62 -7.94
C GLU A 279 -2.19 -19.10 -7.63
N PHE A 280 -1.76 -19.41 -6.40
CA PHE A 280 -1.76 -20.79 -5.93
C PHE A 280 -3.20 -21.15 -5.53
N ALA A 281 -3.86 -21.98 -6.33
CA ALA A 281 -5.10 -22.60 -5.92
C ALA A 281 -4.81 -23.58 -4.78
N ASP A 282 -5.53 -23.45 -3.66
CA ASP A 282 -5.56 -24.40 -2.54
C ASP A 282 -6.12 -25.77 -2.97
#